data_AF-B7ZEZ5-F1
#
_entry.id   AF-B7ZEZ5-F1
#
_cell.length_a   1.000
_cell.length_b   1.000
_cell.length_c   1.000
_cell.angle_alpha   90.00
_cell.angle_beta   90.00
_cell.angle_gamma   90.00
#
_symmetry.space_group_name_H-M   'P 1'
#
loop_
_entity.id
_entity.type
_entity.pdbx_description
1 polymer ?
#
loop_
_entity_poly.entity_id
_entity_poly.type
_entity_poly.pdbx_seq_one_letter_code
_entity_poly.pdbx_strand_id
1 'polypeptide(L)' 'CLKACKASIEAREPDFDAYVEPQKQYADVVIQVLPTQLIPGDNERKVLRVRLVMKEGVKYFNPVYLFDEGSTVSWIPCG' A
#
# COMPACT_ATOMS: atom_id res chain seq x y z
N CYS A 1 -2.27 -5.72 27.07
CA CYS A 1 -2.47 -6.31 25.73
C CYS A 1 -1.87 -5.46 24.60
N LEU A 2 -2.24 -4.17 24.44
CA LEU A 2 -1.72 -3.34 23.33
C LEU A 2 -0.18 -3.20 23.28
N LYS A 3 0.47 -3.12 24.45
CA LYS A 3 1.94 -3.02 24.59
C LYS A 3 2.68 -4.28 24.14
N ALA A 4 2.08 -5.45 24.35
CA ALA A 4 2.68 -6.73 23.96
C ALA A 4 2.70 -6.91 22.43
N CYS A 5 1.61 -6.54 21.75
CA CYS A 5 1.59 -6.59 20.29
C CYS A 5 2.57 -5.61 19.64
N LYS A 6 2.75 -4.40 20.20
CA LYS A 6 3.75 -3.44 19.70
C LYS A 6 5.18 -3.99 19.83
N ALA A 7 5.51 -4.54 20.99
CA ALA A 7 6.82 -5.15 21.23
C ALA A 7 7.10 -6.34 20.29
N SER A 8 6.09 -7.15 19.98
CA SER A 8 6.24 -8.25 19.02
C SER A 8 6.44 -7.78 17.57
N ILE A 9 5.96 -6.59 17.21
CA ILE A 9 6.18 -5.99 15.89
C ILE A 9 7.60 -5.44 15.79
N GLU A 10 8.01 -4.64 16.77
CA GLU A 10 9.35 -4.02 16.82
C GLU A 10 10.47 -5.08 16.84
N ALA A 11 10.24 -6.21 17.52
CA ALA A 11 11.21 -7.31 17.55
C ALA A 11 11.41 -8.00 16.18
N ARG A 12 10.42 -7.90 15.27
CA ARG A 12 10.44 -8.56 13.95
C ARG A 12 10.67 -7.60 12.80
N GLU A 13 10.60 -6.31 13.06
CA GLU A 13 10.90 -5.23 12.11
C GLU A 13 12.27 -5.40 11.43
N PRO A 14 13.40 -5.65 12.13
CA PRO A 14 14.70 -5.78 11.47
C PRO A 14 14.79 -6.97 10.52
N ASP A 15 14.18 -8.12 10.88
CA ASP A 15 14.14 -9.30 10.00
C ASP A 15 13.20 -9.07 8.81
N PHE A 16 12.09 -8.36 9.04
CA PHE A 16 11.14 -8.02 7.99
C PHE A 16 11.81 -7.10 6.95
N ASP A 17 12.53 -6.07 7.39
CA ASP A 17 13.20 -5.11 6.52
C ASP A 17 14.39 -5.76 5.78
N ALA A 18 15.09 -6.70 6.42
CA ALA A 18 16.22 -7.41 5.80
C ALA A 18 15.79 -8.44 4.75
N TYR A 19 14.72 -9.20 4.98
CA TYR A 19 14.39 -10.38 4.16
C TYR A 19 13.05 -10.32 3.44
N VAL A 20 12.07 -9.57 3.96
CA VAL A 20 10.70 -9.53 3.42
C VAL A 20 10.48 -8.30 2.54
N GLU A 21 10.92 -7.13 3.00
CA GLU A 21 10.79 -5.89 2.24
C GLU A 21 11.48 -5.92 0.86
N PRO A 22 12.71 -6.45 0.70
CA PRO A 22 13.37 -6.49 -0.60
C PRO A 22 12.61 -7.31 -1.64
N GLN A 23 11.70 -8.21 -1.24
CA GLN A 23 10.90 -8.99 -2.19
C GLN A 23 9.90 -8.11 -2.96
N LYS A 24 9.50 -6.95 -2.40
CA LYS A 24 8.59 -6.00 -3.06
C LYS A 24 9.15 -5.50 -4.41
N GLN A 25 10.48 -5.40 -4.56
CA GLN A 25 11.09 -4.89 -5.79
C GLN A 25 10.93 -5.84 -7.00
N TYR A 26 10.72 -7.13 -6.74
CA TYR A 26 10.54 -8.16 -7.75
C TYR A 26 9.07 -8.41 -8.08
N ALA A 27 8.15 -7.85 -7.29
CA ALA A 27 6.73 -8.03 -7.51
C ALA A 27 6.25 -7.20 -8.70
N ASP A 28 5.47 -7.82 -9.59
CA ASP A 28 4.83 -7.12 -10.71
C ASP A 28 3.68 -6.22 -10.24
N VAL A 29 3.06 -6.57 -9.11
CA VAL A 29 1.97 -5.82 -8.47
C VAL A 29 2.20 -5.77 -6.96
N VAL A 30 2.17 -4.56 -6.40
CA VAL A 30 2.27 -4.33 -4.94
C VAL A 30 1.03 -3.58 -4.47
N ILE A 31 0.34 -4.17 -3.49
CA ILE A 31 -0.80 -3.54 -2.81
C ILE A 31 -0.31 -2.98 -1.48
N GLN A 32 -0.24 -1.66 -1.35
CA GLN A 32 0.14 -0.98 -0.11
C GLN A 32 -1.11 -0.51 0.62
N VAL A 33 -1.28 -0.95 1.86
CA VAL A 33 -2.39 -0.57 2.73
C VAL A 33 -1.89 0.46 3.75
N LEU A 34 -2.41 1.67 3.66
CA LEU A 34 -2.05 2.81 4.49
C LEU A 34 -3.28 3.27 5.29
N PRO A 35 -3.08 3.94 6.44
CA PRO A 35 -4.18 4.60 7.14
C PRO A 35 -4.84 5.66 6.26
N THR A 36 -6.15 5.84 6.42
CA THR A 36 -6.90 6.88 5.71
C THR A 36 -6.37 8.28 6.05
N GLN A 37 -6.45 9.18 5.08
CA GLN A 37 -6.20 10.62 5.28
C GLN A 37 -7.50 11.43 5.30
N LEU A 38 -8.66 10.78 5.09
CA LEU A 38 -9.95 11.45 5.01
C LEU A 38 -10.52 11.79 6.39
N ILE A 39 -10.17 11.01 7.41
CA ILE A 39 -10.68 11.17 8.78
C ILE A 39 -9.47 11.46 9.70
N PRO A 40 -9.30 12.68 10.22
CA PRO A 40 -8.22 13.00 11.15
C PRO A 40 -8.46 12.27 12.48
N GLY A 41 -7.48 11.48 12.92
CA GLY A 41 -7.54 10.78 14.21
C GLY A 41 -8.27 9.44 14.20
N ASP A 42 -8.51 8.83 13.02
CA ASP A 42 -9.05 7.47 12.95
C ASP A 42 -8.08 6.46 13.57
N ASN A 43 -8.40 6.04 14.79
CA ASN A 43 -7.68 5.00 15.54
C ASN A 43 -8.30 3.61 15.34
N GLU A 44 -9.48 3.52 14.73
CA GLU A 44 -10.16 2.25 14.47
C GLU A 44 -9.62 1.56 13.22
N ARG A 45 -8.96 2.30 12.32
CA ARG A 45 -8.32 1.80 11.08
C ARG A 45 -9.28 0.99 10.20
N LYS A 46 -10.58 1.28 10.26
CA LYS A 46 -11.61 0.62 9.44
C LYS A 46 -11.61 1.18 8.02
N VAL A 47 -11.27 2.45 7.86
CA VAL A 47 -11.15 3.10 6.55
C VAL A 47 -9.67 3.10 6.15
N LEU A 48 -9.38 2.53 4.99
CA LEU A 48 -8.01 2.31 4.52
C LEU A 48 -7.76 3.07 3.23
N ARG A 49 -6.55 3.62 3.10
CA ARG A 49 -6.02 4.15 1.85
C ARG A 49 -5.18 3.05 1.20
N VAL A 50 -5.66 2.50 0.09
CA VAL A 50 -4.95 1.47 -0.65
C VAL A 50 -4.26 2.08 -1.87
N ARG A 51 -2.99 1.73 -2.10
CA ARG A 51 -2.26 2.06 -3.33
C ARG A 51 -1.96 0.76 -4.07
N LEU A 52 -2.33 0.70 -5.35
CA LEU A 52 -1.96 -0.36 -6.26
C LEU A 52 -0.78 0.12 -7.11
N VAL A 53 0.41 -0.44 -6.87
CA VAL A 53 1.62 -0.15 -7.66
C VAL A 53 1.82 -1.28 -8.64
N MET A 54 1.79 -0.98 -9.92
CA MET A 54 1.90 -1.95 -11.01
C MET A 54 3.17 -1.68 -11.79
N LYS A 55 3.94 -2.71 -12.07
CA LYS A 55 5.17 -2.61 -12.86
C LYS A 55 4.83 -2.54 -14.35
N GLU A 56 5.43 -1.57 -15.04
CA GLU A 56 5.29 -1.42 -16.49
C GLU A 56 6.24 -2.37 -17.25
N GLY A 57 5.87 -2.77 -18.46
CA GLY A 57 6.70 -3.60 -19.34
C GLY A 57 6.70 -5.10 -19.05
N VAL A 58 5.74 -5.60 -18.26
CA VAL A 58 5.57 -7.03 -17.99
C VAL A 58 4.80 -7.69 -19.14
N LYS A 59 5.35 -8.78 -19.69
CA LYS A 59 4.74 -9.48 -20.84
C LYS A 59 3.35 -10.01 -20.45
N TYR A 60 2.34 -9.69 -21.25
CA TYR A 60 0.92 -10.03 -21.01
C TYR A 60 0.28 -9.36 -19.80
N PHE A 61 0.85 -8.27 -19.30
CA PHE A 61 0.28 -7.51 -18.20
C PHE A 61 0.16 -6.03 -18.59
N ASN A 62 -1.08 -5.56 -18.67
CA ASN A 62 -1.40 -4.17 -18.95
C ASN A 62 -1.83 -3.50 -17.64
N PRO A 63 -1.11 -2.47 -17.16
CA PRO A 63 -1.47 -1.78 -15.93
C PRO A 63 -2.83 -1.08 -16.09
N VAL A 64 -3.63 -1.09 -15.02
CA VAL A 64 -4.90 -0.37 -14.99
C VAL A 64 -4.63 1.12 -14.80
N TYR A 65 -5.23 1.96 -15.62
CA TYR A 65 -5.18 3.41 -15.49
C TYR A 65 -6.59 4.00 -15.33
N LEU A 66 -6.65 5.23 -14.81
CA LEU A 66 -7.90 5.96 -14.65
C LEU A 66 -7.86 7.20 -15.57
N PHE A 67 -8.83 7.30 -16.48
CA PHE A 67 -8.95 8.29 -17.55
C PHE A 67 -7.84 8.24 -18.61
N ASP A 68 -6.63 8.67 -18.29
CA ASP A 68 -5.55 8.87 -19.23
C ASP A 68 -4.26 8.19 -18.73
N GLU A 69 -3.66 7.37 -19.61
CA GLU A 69 -2.49 6.55 -19.28
C GLU A 69 -1.24 7.43 -19.16
N GLY A 70 -0.63 7.46 -17.98
CA GLY A 70 0.57 8.28 -17.69
C GLY A 70 0.28 9.64 -17.05
N SER A 71 -0.98 10.06 -16.96
CA SER A 71 -1.37 11.32 -16.30
C SER A 71 -1.62 11.16 -14.80
N THR A 72 -1.28 12.18 -14.00
CA THR A 72 -1.61 12.21 -12.56
C THR A 72 -3.02 12.72 -12.36
N VAL A 73 -3.97 11.81 -12.12
CA VAL A 73 -5.38 12.15 -11.91
C VAL A 73 -5.78 12.01 -10.44
N SER A 74 -6.48 13.02 -9.91
CA SER A 74 -7.18 12.95 -8.63
C SER A 74 -8.69 13.02 -8.90
N TRP A 75 -9.43 12.00 -8.47
CA TRP A 75 -10.86 11.90 -8.73
C TRP A 75 -11.64 11.54 -7.46
N ILE A 76 -12.73 12.27 -7.21
CA ILE A 76 -13.71 11.99 -6.16
C ILE A 76 -15.02 11.63 -6.87
N PRO A 77 -15.48 10.37 -6.81
CA PRO A 77 -16.65 9.91 -7.57
C PRO A 77 -17.98 10.42 -7.01
N CYS A 78 -18.04 10.78 -5.73
CA CYS A 78 -19.27 11.23 -5.10
C CYS A 78 -19.58 12.68 -5.46
N GLY A 79 -20.73 12.88 -6.10
CA GLY A 79 -21.40 14.16 -6.33
C GLY A 79 -22.90 14.00 -6.08
#